data_AF-A0A8X6LPQ2-F1
#
_entry.id   AF-A0A8X6LPQ2-F1
#
_cell.length_a   1.000
_cell.length_b   1.000
_cell.length_c   1.000
_cell.angle_alpha   90.00
_cell.angle_beta   90.00
_cell.angle_gamma   90.00
#
_symmetry.space_group_name_H-M   'P 1'
#
loop_
_entity.id
_entity.type
_entity.pdbx_description
1 polymer ?
#
loop_
_entity_poly.entity_id
_entity_poly.type
_entity_poly.pdbx_seq_one_letter_code
_entity_poly.pdbx_strand_id
1 'polypeptide(L)'
;CDCGFNGVCHFVGGEKVCECDPGYSERLGYCEVCDCGENSICTFVVGNKACDCLPGYSMDAEMGVCTECDCGPNSLCSFFRGEKKCNCNEGYQENYGKCE
;
A
#
# COMPACT_ATOMS: atom_id res chain seq x y z
N CYS A 1 -27.75 -4.70 -8.02
CA CYS A 1 -26.69 -5.18 -7.13
C CYS A 1 -26.37 -4.07 -6.14
N ASP A 2 -25.70 -4.38 -5.03
CA ASP A 2 -25.40 -3.43 -3.96
C ASP A 2 -23.95 -3.61 -3.50
N CYS A 3 -23.15 -2.54 -3.50
CA CYS A 3 -21.76 -2.51 -3.03
C CYS A 3 -21.58 -1.62 -1.79
N GLY A 4 -22.67 -1.09 -1.21
CA GLY A 4 -22.65 -0.05 -0.19
C GLY A 4 -22.54 1.36 -0.77
N PHE A 5 -22.30 2.35 0.10
CA PHE A 5 -22.30 3.78 -0.26
C PHE A 5 -21.00 4.28 -0.91
N ASN A 6 -19.91 3.52 -0.77
CA ASN A 6 -18.56 3.96 -1.18
C ASN A 6 -18.06 3.23 -2.43
N GLY A 7 -18.97 2.96 -3.35
CA GLY A 7 -18.62 2.32 -4.60
C GLY A 7 -19.80 2.17 -5.55
N VAL A 8 -19.47 2.01 -6.83
CA VAL A 8 -20.41 1.82 -7.91
C VAL A 8 -20.52 0.33 -8.21
N CYS A 9 -21.75 -0.18 -8.19
CA CYS A 9 -22.02 -1.56 -8.51
C CYS A 9 -22.42 -1.74 -9.98
N HIS A 10 -21.78 -2.67 -10.68
CA HIS A 10 -22.16 -3.06 -12.04
C HIS A 10 -21.97 -4.56 -12.27
N PHE A 11 -22.44 -5.06 -13.42
CA PHE A 11 -22.32 -6.47 -13.78
C PHE A 11 -21.45 -6.63 -15.02
N VAL A 12 -20.47 -7.54 -14.95
CA VAL A 12 -19.63 -7.95 -16.09
C VAL A 12 -19.82 -9.45 -16.29
N GLY A 13 -20.32 -9.87 -17.44
CA GLY A 13 -20.56 -11.30 -17.72
C GLY A 13 -21.60 -11.97 -16.80
N GLY A 14 -22.43 -11.19 -16.11
CA GLY A 14 -23.38 -11.68 -15.11
C GLY A 14 -22.80 -11.78 -13.69
N GLU A 15 -21.50 -11.53 -13.51
CA GLU A 15 -20.87 -11.43 -12.20
C GLU A 15 -20.96 -9.99 -11.69
N LYS A 16 -21.19 -9.86 -10.38
CA LYS A 16 -21.22 -8.57 -9.71
C LYS A 16 -19.79 -8.06 -9.53
N VAL A 17 -19.55 -6.81 -9.90
CA VAL A 17 -18.28 -6.10 -9.72
C VAL A 17 -18.53 -4.81 -8.94
N CYS A 18 -17.71 -4.53 -7.93
CA CYS A 18 -17.75 -3.28 -7.17
C CYS A 18 -16.52 -2.41 -7.52
N GLU A 19 -16.77 -1.24 -8.10
CA GLU A 19 -15.75 -0.19 -8.22
C GLU A 19 -15.81 0.70 -6.99
N CYS A 20 -14.89 0.51 -6.04
CA CYS A 20 -14.88 1.26 -4.79
C CYS A 20 -14.20 2.63 -4.94
N ASP A 21 -14.67 3.59 -4.15
CA ASP A 21 -14.10 4.94 -4.07
C ASP A 21 -12.66 4.91 -3.49
N PRO A 22 -11.83 5.95 -3.73
CA PRO A 22 -10.50 6.04 -3.13
C PRO A 22 -10.54 5.88 -1.61
N GLY A 23 -9.64 5.04 -1.07
CA GLY A 23 -9.62 4.68 0.35
C GLY A 23 -10.59 3.57 0.74
N TYR A 24 -11.26 2.93 -0.23
CA TYR A 24 -12.10 1.76 -0.05
C TYR A 24 -11.65 0.61 -0.96
N SER A 25 -11.86 -0.62 -0.51
CA SER A 25 -11.63 -1.83 -1.31
C SER A 25 -12.77 -2.81 -1.10
N GLU A 26 -13.03 -3.62 -2.12
CA GLU A 26 -14.05 -4.65 -2.03
C GLU A 26 -13.65 -5.72 -1.01
N ARG A 27 -14.56 -6.01 -0.07
CA ARG A 27 -14.48 -7.14 0.86
C ARG A 27 -15.85 -7.79 0.97
N LEU A 28 -15.91 -9.10 0.69
CA LEU A 28 -17.16 -9.88 0.74
C LEU A 28 -18.31 -9.26 -0.07
N GLY A 29 -18.00 -8.60 -1.19
CA GLY A 29 -18.99 -7.94 -2.05
C GLY A 29 -19.41 -6.54 -1.59
N TYR A 30 -18.75 -5.91 -0.63
CA TYR A 30 -19.06 -4.55 -0.21
C TYR A 30 -17.78 -3.71 -0.20
N CYS A 31 -17.89 -2.42 -0.51
CA CYS A 31 -16.78 -1.49 -0.39
C CYS A 31 -16.58 -1.11 1.08
N GLU A 32 -15.47 -1.58 1.65
CA GLU A 32 -15.08 -1.32 3.02
C GLU A 32 -13.85 -0.41 3.08
N VAL A 33 -13.74 0.36 4.16
CA VAL A 33 -12.61 1.29 4.36
C VAL A 33 -11.31 0.49 4.31
N CYS A 34 -10.42 0.92 3.43
CA CYS A 34 -9.12 0.34 3.18
C CYS A 34 -8.11 1.48 3.06
N ASP A 35 -7.57 1.89 4.21
CA ASP A 35 -6.61 2.98 4.29
C ASP A 35 -5.20 2.45 4.55
N CYS A 36 -4.28 2.76 3.64
CA CYS A 36 -2.86 2.46 3.73
C CYS A 36 -2.01 3.73 3.58
N GLY A 37 -2.61 4.92 3.72
CA GLY A 37 -1.95 6.19 3.47
C GLY A 37 -1.81 6.53 1.99
N GLU A 38 -1.19 7.67 1.70
CA GLU A 38 -0.95 8.13 0.34
C GLU A 38 0.05 7.22 -0.40
N ASN A 39 -0.01 7.25 -1.74
CA ASN A 39 0.90 6.48 -2.59
C ASN A 39 0.91 4.98 -2.27
N SER A 40 -0.28 4.42 -2.04
CA SER A 40 -0.48 3.01 -1.75
C SER A 40 -1.69 2.46 -2.48
N ILE A 41 -1.70 1.14 -2.68
CA ILE A 41 -2.85 0.38 -3.12
C ILE A 41 -3.28 -0.48 -1.93
N CYS A 42 -4.49 -0.26 -1.44
CA CYS A 42 -5.06 -1.05 -0.36
C CYS A 42 -6.01 -2.10 -0.91
N THR A 43 -5.84 -3.36 -0.48
CA THR A 43 -6.73 -4.47 -0.84
C THR A 43 -7.02 -5.36 0.37
N PHE A 44 -8.00 -6.25 0.25
CA PHE A 44 -8.24 -7.29 1.25
C PHE A 44 -7.83 -8.67 0.73
N VAL A 45 -6.82 -9.27 1.36
CA VAL A 45 -6.29 -10.59 1.03
C VAL A 45 -6.61 -11.56 2.18
N VAL A 46 -7.37 -12.62 1.90
CA VAL A 46 -7.84 -13.59 2.92
C VAL A 46 -8.54 -12.89 4.10
N GLY A 47 -9.29 -11.82 3.81
CA GLY A 47 -10.01 -11.02 4.81
C GLY A 47 -9.16 -10.03 5.60
N ASN A 48 -7.83 -10.00 5.41
CA ASN A 48 -6.93 -9.06 6.06
C ASN A 48 -6.58 -7.89 5.12
N LYS A 49 -6.38 -6.70 5.70
CA LYS A 49 -5.90 -5.53 4.96
C LYS A 49 -4.47 -5.79 4.46
N ALA A 50 -4.25 -5.65 3.16
CA ALA A 50 -2.96 -5.70 2.51
C ALA A 50 -2.67 -4.33 1.87
N CYS A 51 -1.47 -3.79 2.13
CA CYS A 51 -1.02 -2.51 1.62
C CYS A 51 0.16 -2.73 0.67
N ASP A 52 0.00 -2.38 -0.59
CA ASP A 52 1.09 -2.33 -1.56
C ASP A 52 1.52 -0.87 -1.73
N CYS A 53 2.73 -0.55 -1.24
CA CYS A 53 3.27 0.81 -1.36
C CYS A 53 3.85 1.04 -2.75
N LEU A 54 3.60 2.23 -3.32
CA LEU A 54 4.19 2.64 -4.59
C LEU A 54 5.71 2.83 -4.46
N PRO A 55 6.46 2.82 -5.58
CA PRO A 55 7.91 3.05 -5.55
C PRO A 55 8.31 4.32 -4.79
N GLY A 56 9.32 4.21 -3.93
CA GLY A 56 9.74 5.29 -3.03
C GLY A 56 8.95 5.36 -1.72
N TYR A 57 8.02 4.44 -1.47
CA TYR A 57 7.30 4.27 -0.21
C TYR A 57 7.49 2.86 0.33
N SER A 58 7.45 2.70 1.66
CA SER A 58 7.47 1.41 2.33
C SER A 58 6.46 1.41 3.47
N MET A 59 5.94 0.23 3.79
CA MET A 59 5.05 0.06 4.92
C MET A 59 5.79 0.36 6.22
N ASP A 60 5.28 1.29 7.01
CA ASP A 60 5.67 1.49 8.39
C ASP A 60 4.70 0.72 9.28
N ALA A 61 5.17 -0.36 9.90
CA ALA A 61 4.35 -1.21 10.76
C ALA A 61 3.89 -0.50 12.04
N GLU A 62 4.60 0.53 12.51
CA GLU A 62 4.20 1.30 13.69
C GLU A 62 3.05 2.26 13.35
N MET A 63 3.08 2.88 12.17
CA MET A 63 2.01 3.78 11.71
C MET A 63 0.85 3.04 11.02
N GLY A 64 1.08 1.83 10.53
CA GLY A 64 0.08 1.02 9.83
C GLY A 64 -0.25 1.52 8.42
N VAL A 65 0.64 2.33 7.82
CA VAL A 65 0.48 2.99 6.51
C VAL A 65 1.80 2.98 5.73
N CYS A 66 1.72 3.22 4.42
CA CYS A 66 2.85 3.49 3.57
C CYS A 66 3.42 4.89 3.87
N THR A 67 4.70 4.93 4.16
CA THR A 67 5.44 6.16 4.46
C THR A 67 6.58 6.32 3.45
N GLU A 68 6.93 7.56 3.13
CA GLU A 68 8.00 7.87 2.18
C GLU A 68 9.31 7.22 2.64
N CYS A 69 9.94 6.49 1.72
CA CYS A 69 11.09 5.63 1.94
C CYS A 69 12.01 5.69 0.70
N ASP A 70 12.69 6.82 0.51
CA ASP A 70 13.66 7.00 -0.57
C ASP A 70 15.11 6.90 -0.06
N CYS A 71 15.79 5.78 -0.36
CA CYS A 71 17.21 5.58 -0.06
C CYS A 71 18.13 5.82 -1.28
N GLY A 72 17.59 6.35 -2.38
CA GLY A 72 18.33 6.52 -3.63
C GLY A 72 18.38 5.26 -4.50
N PRO A 73 19.00 5.34 -5.68
CA PRO A 73 19.11 4.20 -6.59
C PRO A 73 19.93 3.06 -5.99
N ASN A 74 19.70 1.83 -6.45
CA ASN A 74 20.42 0.63 -6.01
C ASN A 74 20.33 0.38 -4.49
N SER A 75 19.18 0.66 -3.90
CA SER A 75 18.93 0.44 -2.49
C SER A 75 17.55 -0.17 -2.26
N LEU A 76 17.40 -0.84 -1.11
CA LEU A 76 16.12 -1.26 -0.58
C LEU A 76 15.82 -0.45 0.67
N CYS A 77 14.70 0.27 0.66
CA CYS A 77 14.24 1.04 1.80
C CYS A 77 13.17 0.25 2.57
N SER A 78 13.29 0.21 3.89
CA SER A 78 12.28 -0.38 4.77
C SER A 78 12.18 0.38 6.08
N PHE A 79 11.11 0.15 6.84
CA PHE A 79 10.98 0.64 8.21
C PHE A 79 11.20 -0.48 9.21
N PHE A 80 11.96 -0.20 10.25
CA PHE A 80 12.13 -1.07 11.41
C PHE A 80 11.90 -0.27 12.69
N ARG A 81 10.82 -0.59 13.43
CA ARG A 81 10.41 0.13 14.64
C ARG A 81 10.22 1.65 14.42
N GLY A 82 9.57 2.01 13.31
CA GLY A 82 9.33 3.40 12.91
C GLY A 82 10.58 4.14 12.39
N GLU A 83 11.75 3.48 12.35
CA GLU A 83 12.95 4.06 11.78
C GLU A 83 13.17 3.57 10.35
N LYS A 84 13.39 4.51 9.43
CA LYS A 84 13.84 4.22 8.07
C LYS A 84 15.20 3.50 8.09
N LYS A 85 15.31 2.42 7.32
CA LYS A 85 16.52 1.64 7.11
C LYS A 85 16.80 1.54 5.61
N CYS A 86 18.02 1.88 5.23
CA CYS A 86 18.51 1.74 3.86
C CYS A 86 19.43 0.53 3.78
N ASN A 87 19.09 -0.43 2.94
CA ASN A 87 19.98 -1.54 2.59
C ASN A 87 20.57 -1.21 1.22
N CYS A 88 21.83 -0.79 1.22
CA CYS A 88 22.55 -0.48 -0.01
C CYS A 88 23.02 -1.77 -0.70
N ASN A 89 22.92 -1.80 -2.03
CA ASN A 89 23.47 -2.90 -2.81
C ASN A 89 25.00 -2.93 -2.69
N GLU A 90 25.60 -4.06 -3.04
CA GLU A 90 27.05 -4.25 -2.98
C GLU A 90 27.80 -3.15 -3.75
N GLY A 91 28.76 -2.50 -3.09
CA GLY A 91 29.54 -1.39 -3.63
C GLY A 91 29.04 0.01 -3.27
N TYR A 92 27.86 0.15 -2.66
CA TYR A 92 27.30 1.41 -2.17
C TYR A 92 27.36 1.46 -0.64
N GLN A 93 27.50 2.67 -0.07
CA GLN A 93 27.45 2.89 1.37
C GLN A 93 26.35 3.88 1.75
N GLU A 94 25.79 3.70 2.94
CA GLU A 94 24.81 4.65 3.45
C GLU A 94 25.54 5.95 3.88
N ASN A 95 25.19 7.04 3.22
CA ASN A 95 25.65 8.39 3.51
C ASN A 95 24.42 9.28 3.73
N TYR A 96 24.25 9.78 4.97
CA TYR A 96 23.10 10.61 5.35
C TYR A 96 21.71 10.04 4.97
N GLY A 97 21.53 8.73 5.07
CA GLY A 97 20.23 8.07 4.79
C GLY A 97 19.92 7.88 3.29
N LYS A 98 20.95 7.91 2.44
CA LYS A 98 20.93 7.50 1.04
C LYS A 98 22.11 6.59 0.73
N CYS A 99 21.98 5.73 -0.27
CA CYS A 99 23.05 4.88 -0.76
C CYS A 99 23.81 5.58 -1.89
N GLU A 100 25.11 5.76 -1.70
CA GLU A 100 26.03 6.43 -2.64
C GLU A 100 27.31 5.61 -2.88
#